data_AF-A0A964K1F6-F1
#
_entry.id   AF-A0A964K1F6-F1
#
_cell.length_a   1.000
_cell.length_b   1.000
_cell.length_c   1.000
_cell.angle_alpha   90.00
_cell.angle_beta   90.00
_cell.angle_gamma   90.00
#
_symmetry.space_group_name_H-M   'P 1'
#
loop_
_entity.id
_entity.type
_entity.pdbx_description
1 polymer ?
#
loop_
_entity_poly.entity_id
_entity_poly.type
_entity_poly.pdbx_seq_one_letter_code
_entity_poly.pdbx_strand_id
1 'polypeptide(L)'
;MPSSARELGRVGVGITVHENAPLPDISTPDAVKRTLLAARSIVYINPATGTSGKHFAQVLQNLGIAEAMKPKTTLLEGGYVVEAVGRGEIELGIHQITEILPVKGIKLVGPLPEALQKVTVYVGALTPKARDPEQARRFLAHLQTPESRQAFAKRGYMAGP
;
A
#
# COMPACT_ATOMS: atom_id res chain seq x y z
N MET A 1 -24.02 0.63 6.95
CA MET A 1 -23.12 -0.54 7.10
C MET A 1 -23.93 -1.71 7.64
N PRO A 2 -23.74 -2.97 7.19
CA PRO A 2 -24.39 -4.13 7.79
C PRO A 2 -24.11 -4.18 9.30
N SER A 3 -25.04 -4.67 10.12
CA SER A 3 -24.88 -4.77 11.58
C SER A 3 -23.68 -5.65 12.00
N SER A 4 -23.23 -6.53 11.10
CA SER A 4 -22.05 -7.38 11.27
C SER A 4 -20.73 -6.72 10.90
N ALA A 5 -20.71 -5.51 10.33
CA ALA A 5 -19.48 -4.88 9.87
C ALA A 5 -18.49 -4.70 11.02
N ARG A 6 -17.24 -5.13 10.80
CA ARG A 6 -16.12 -5.00 11.74
C ARG A 6 -14.89 -4.52 10.99
N GLU A 7 -14.30 -3.44 11.45
CA GLU A 7 -12.98 -3.01 10.97
C GLU A 7 -11.93 -4.06 11.38
N LEU A 8 -11.14 -4.51 10.39
CA LEU A 8 -10.08 -5.50 10.56
C LEU A 8 -8.70 -4.84 10.60
N GLY A 9 -8.55 -3.70 9.91
CA GLY A 9 -7.34 -2.90 9.95
C GLY A 9 -7.30 -1.88 8.83
N ARG A 10 -6.24 -1.08 8.85
CA ARG A 10 -6.04 0.03 7.91
C ARG A 10 -4.71 -0.13 7.20
N VAL A 11 -4.65 0.26 5.93
CA VAL A 11 -3.43 0.13 5.12
C VAL A 11 -3.13 1.46 4.43
N GLY A 12 -1.92 1.96 4.66
CA GLY A 12 -1.38 3.11 3.93
C GLY A 12 -0.60 2.69 2.68
N VAL A 13 -0.33 3.69 1.84
CA VAL A 13 0.58 3.61 0.70
C VAL A 13 1.99 4.01 1.16
N GLY A 14 3.00 3.26 0.72
CA GLY A 14 4.41 3.51 1.03
C GLY A 14 5.31 3.46 -0.19
N ILE A 15 6.55 3.91 0.01
CA ILE A 15 7.63 3.85 -0.98
C ILE A 15 8.64 2.79 -0.54
N THR A 16 9.13 2.01 -1.49
CA THR A 16 10.16 0.99 -1.27
C THR A 16 11.33 1.18 -2.22
N VAL A 17 12.50 0.73 -1.77
CA VAL A 17 13.75 0.69 -2.54
C VAL A 17 14.33 -0.72 -2.50
N HIS A 18 15.33 -0.99 -3.34
CA HIS A 18 16.15 -2.20 -3.21
C HIS A 18 16.80 -2.25 -1.81
N GLU A 19 16.95 -3.44 -1.23
CA GLU A 19 17.42 -3.62 0.16
C GLU A 19 18.80 -2.98 0.44
N ASN A 20 19.67 -2.96 -0.58
CA ASN A 20 21.01 -2.37 -0.51
C ASN A 20 21.07 -0.87 -0.86
N ALA A 21 19.97 -0.26 -1.30
CA ALA A 21 19.95 1.16 -1.65
C ALA A 21 19.87 2.06 -0.41
N PRO A 22 20.37 3.31 -0.46
CA PRO A 22 20.12 4.28 0.61
C PRO A 22 18.62 4.60 0.71
N LEU A 23 18.17 4.98 1.91
CA LEU A 23 16.80 5.43 2.12
C LEU A 23 16.67 6.91 1.70
N PRO A 24 15.84 7.23 0.70
CA PRO A 24 15.61 8.62 0.33
C PRO A 24 14.75 9.33 1.38
N ASP A 25 14.84 10.66 1.42
CA ASP A 25 13.95 11.48 2.25
C ASP A 25 12.54 11.54 1.62
N ILE A 26 11.55 11.10 2.40
CA ILE A 26 10.12 11.13 2.04
C ILE A 26 9.28 11.77 3.15
N SER A 27 9.90 12.52 4.07
CA SER A 27 9.28 13.05 5.28
C SER A 27 8.18 14.09 5.02
N THR A 28 8.24 14.76 3.88
CA THR A 28 7.31 15.84 3.49
C THR A 28 6.88 15.69 2.04
N PRO A 29 5.76 16.31 1.62
CA PRO A 29 5.34 16.29 0.22
C PRO A 29 6.43 16.79 -0.75
N ASP A 30 7.16 17.84 -0.36
CA ASP A 30 8.28 18.35 -1.16
C ASP A 30 9.47 17.38 -1.21
N ALA A 31 9.76 16.68 -0.11
CA ALA A 31 10.77 15.63 -0.10
C ALA A 31 10.38 14.47 -1.02
N VAL A 32 9.12 14.02 -0.97
CA VAL A 32 8.59 13.01 -1.90
C VAL A 32 8.71 13.48 -3.34
N LYS A 33 8.33 14.72 -3.64
CA LYS A 33 8.46 15.31 -4.99
C LYS A 33 9.91 15.30 -5.48
N ARG A 34 10.85 15.77 -4.66
CA ARG A 34 12.29 15.76 -5.00
C ARG A 34 12.80 14.34 -5.23
N THR A 35 12.46 13.41 -4.35
CA THR A 35 12.83 11.99 -4.44
C THR A 35 12.32 11.36 -5.74
N LEU A 36 11.04 11.57 -6.09
CA LEU A 36 10.46 11.06 -7.33
C LEU A 36 11.10 11.69 -8.57
N LEU A 37 11.36 13.00 -8.56
CA LEU A 37 12.02 13.70 -9.67
C LEU A 37 13.48 13.27 -9.85
N ALA A 38 14.18 12.92 -8.78
CA ALA A 38 15.56 12.44 -8.82
C ALA A 38 15.68 10.96 -9.24
N ALA A 39 14.65 10.15 -8.97
CA ALA A 39 14.67 8.71 -9.29
C ALA A 39 14.79 8.45 -10.79
N ARG A 40 15.56 7.41 -11.17
CA ARG A 40 15.74 6.99 -12.57
C ARG A 40 14.53 6.24 -13.11
N SER A 41 13.85 5.46 -12.27
CA SER A 41 12.65 4.71 -12.63
C SER A 41 11.76 4.46 -11.43
N ILE A 42 10.45 4.43 -11.66
CA ILE A 42 9.45 4.12 -10.65
C ILE A 42 8.48 3.05 -11.16
N VAL A 43 7.96 2.23 -10.25
CA VAL A 43 6.89 1.27 -10.54
C VAL A 43 5.74 1.42 -9.55
N TYR A 44 4.51 1.33 -10.08
CA TYR A 44 3.31 1.16 -9.28
C TYR A 44 2.23 0.42 -10.08
N ILE A 45 1.23 -0.09 -9.38
CA ILE A 45 0.16 -0.88 -10.01
C ILE A 45 -0.63 -0.01 -11.01
N ASN A 46 -1.02 -0.58 -12.15
CA ASN A 46 -1.77 0.12 -13.17
C ASN A 46 -3.05 0.75 -12.59
N PRO A 47 -3.26 2.08 -12.70
CA PRO A 47 -4.46 2.77 -12.21
C PRO A 47 -5.79 2.22 -12.73
N ALA A 48 -5.78 1.54 -13.88
CA ALA A 48 -6.98 0.91 -14.45
C ALA A 48 -7.42 -0.34 -13.66
N THR A 49 -6.50 -1.00 -12.96
CA THR A 49 -6.75 -2.29 -12.29
C THR A 49 -6.46 -2.26 -10.79
N GLY A 50 -5.77 -1.22 -10.28
CA GLY A 50 -5.35 -1.10 -8.89
C GLY A 50 -5.75 0.21 -8.21
N THR A 51 -6.36 0.12 -7.02
CA THR A 51 -6.81 1.29 -6.24
C THR A 51 -5.67 2.13 -5.69
N SER A 52 -4.57 1.51 -5.28
CA SER A 52 -3.36 2.21 -4.81
C SER A 52 -2.63 2.90 -5.96
N GLY A 53 -2.63 2.30 -7.14
CA GLY A 53 -2.12 2.92 -8.36
C GLY A 53 -2.93 4.13 -8.79
N LYS A 54 -4.27 4.03 -8.74
CA LYS A 54 -5.16 5.18 -8.99
C LYS A 54 -4.90 6.32 -8.02
N HIS A 55 -4.69 6.02 -6.73
CA HIS A 55 -4.32 7.04 -5.74
C HIS A 55 -2.96 7.66 -6.06
N PHE A 56 -1.95 6.85 -6.33
CA PHE A 56 -0.61 7.37 -6.57
C PHE A 56 -0.51 8.20 -7.86
N ALA A 57 -1.25 7.82 -8.90
CA ALA A 57 -1.39 8.68 -10.09
C ALA A 57 -1.95 10.07 -9.74
N GLN A 58 -2.93 10.15 -8.83
CA GLN A 58 -3.45 11.43 -8.33
C GLN A 58 -2.41 12.20 -7.50
N VAL A 59 -1.58 11.50 -6.71
CA VAL A 59 -0.48 12.13 -5.98
C VAL A 59 0.49 12.81 -6.95
N LEU A 60 0.85 12.15 -8.07
CA LEU A 60 1.71 12.77 -9.09
C LEU A 60 1.08 14.02 -9.72
N GLN A 61 -0.23 14.02 -9.92
CA GLN A 61 -0.98 15.19 -10.40
C GLN A 61 -0.96 16.32 -9.36
N ASN A 62 -1.26 16.03 -8.09
CA ASN A 62 -1.30 17.02 -7.01
C ASN A 62 0.07 17.65 -6.75
N LEU A 63 1.16 16.89 -6.93
CA LEU A 63 2.53 17.41 -6.83
C LEU A 63 2.96 18.22 -8.06
N GLY A 64 2.16 18.23 -9.14
CA GLY A 64 2.45 18.92 -10.39
C GLY A 64 3.59 18.29 -11.18
N ILE A 65 3.85 16.99 -11.02
CA ILE A 65 4.98 16.28 -11.66
C ILE A 65 4.57 15.16 -12.59
N ALA A 66 3.27 14.93 -12.80
CA ALA A 66 2.78 13.79 -13.57
C ALA A 66 3.44 13.67 -14.96
N GLU A 67 3.52 14.77 -15.72
CA GLU A 67 4.15 14.77 -17.05
C GLU A 67 5.64 14.43 -16.99
N ALA A 68 6.37 15.00 -16.02
CA ALA A 68 7.81 14.73 -15.84
C ALA A 68 8.11 13.28 -15.41
N MET A 69 7.13 12.61 -14.79
CA MET A 69 7.29 11.23 -14.33
C MET A 69 6.97 10.19 -15.40
N LYS A 70 6.15 10.51 -16.42
CA LYS A 70 5.77 9.58 -17.50
C LYS A 70 6.93 8.77 -18.10
N PRO A 71 8.05 9.38 -18.56
CA PRO A 71 9.11 8.62 -19.24
C PRO A 71 9.85 7.62 -18.36
N LYS A 72 9.70 7.71 -17.03
CA LYS A 72 10.35 6.85 -16.05
C LYS A 72 9.37 6.05 -15.21
N THR A 73 8.12 5.99 -15.61
CA THR A 73 7.07 5.23 -14.92
C THR A 73 6.80 3.92 -15.62
N THR A 74 6.91 2.83 -14.88
CA THR A 74 6.45 1.50 -15.28
C THR A 74 5.15 1.18 -14.56
N LEU A 75 4.12 0.82 -15.31
CA LEU A 75 2.84 0.36 -14.77
C LEU A 75 2.75 -1.15 -14.94
N LEU A 76 2.55 -1.87 -13.84
CA LEU A 76 2.39 -3.34 -13.86
C LEU A 76 1.03 -3.74 -13.29
N GLU A 77 0.63 -4.97 -13.53
CA GLU A 77 -0.60 -5.56 -13.00
C GLU A 77 -0.27 -6.67 -11.98
N GLY A 78 -1.25 -7.03 -11.17
CA GLY A 78 -1.10 -8.05 -10.12
C GLY A 78 -0.79 -7.46 -8.74
N GLY A 79 -0.61 -8.35 -7.75
CA GLY A 79 -0.54 -7.96 -6.33
C GLY A 79 0.84 -7.54 -5.82
N TYR A 80 1.93 -7.87 -6.52
CA TYR A 80 3.31 -7.62 -6.06
C TYR A 80 4.17 -6.91 -7.11
N VAL A 81 3.66 -5.82 -7.66
CA VAL A 81 4.34 -5.03 -8.71
C VAL A 81 5.73 -4.51 -8.30
N VAL A 82 5.99 -4.39 -6.99
CA VAL A 82 7.26 -3.91 -6.44
C VAL A 82 8.37 -4.97 -6.43
N GLU A 83 8.09 -6.22 -6.84
CA GLU A 83 9.13 -7.23 -7.07
C GLU A 83 10.17 -6.79 -8.10
N ALA A 84 9.79 -5.94 -9.07
CA ALA A 84 10.72 -5.37 -10.04
C ALA A 84 11.84 -4.55 -9.37
N VAL A 85 11.57 -3.96 -8.21
CA VAL A 85 12.58 -3.26 -7.41
C VAL A 85 13.55 -4.26 -6.77
N GLY A 86 13.04 -5.37 -6.24
CA GLY A 86 13.87 -6.43 -5.64
C GLY A 86 14.74 -7.16 -6.66
N ARG A 87 14.29 -7.21 -7.93
CA ARG A 87 15.09 -7.71 -9.06
C ARG A 87 16.12 -6.69 -9.59
N GLY A 88 16.11 -5.45 -9.09
CA GLY A 88 17.01 -4.39 -9.54
C GLY A 88 16.63 -3.75 -10.88
N GLU A 89 15.44 -4.03 -11.41
CA GLU A 89 14.96 -3.51 -12.69
C GLU A 89 14.46 -2.05 -12.56
N ILE A 90 13.91 -1.72 -11.38
CA ILE A 90 13.30 -0.42 -11.08
C ILE A 90 13.88 0.13 -9.78
N GLU A 91 14.11 1.45 -9.72
CA GLU A 91 14.72 2.09 -8.56
C GLU A 91 13.76 2.24 -7.38
N LEU A 92 12.55 2.77 -7.62
CA LEU A 92 11.54 2.98 -6.57
C LEU A 92 10.25 2.22 -6.87
N GLY A 93 9.66 1.64 -5.84
CA GLY A 93 8.33 1.03 -5.90
C GLY A 93 7.35 1.79 -5.03
N ILE A 94 6.11 1.92 -5.49
CA ILE A 94 5.02 2.50 -4.71
C ILE A 94 3.85 1.53 -4.68
N HIS A 95 3.43 1.16 -3.48
CA HIS A 95 2.29 0.28 -3.29
C HIS A 95 1.67 0.43 -1.90
N GLN A 96 0.62 -0.33 -1.62
CA GLN A 96 0.13 -0.51 -0.27
C GLN A 96 1.18 -1.27 0.55
N ILE A 97 1.36 -0.88 1.82
CA ILE A 97 2.44 -1.44 2.66
C ILE A 97 2.30 -2.96 2.83
N THR A 98 1.07 -3.47 2.85
CA THR A 98 0.76 -4.91 2.93
C THR A 98 1.30 -5.71 1.73
N GLU A 99 1.49 -5.06 0.58
CA GLU A 99 2.02 -5.64 -0.66
C GLU A 99 3.52 -5.35 -0.83
N ILE A 100 4.11 -4.53 0.04
CA ILE A 100 5.56 -4.27 0.08
C ILE A 100 6.25 -5.26 1.02
N LEU A 101 5.75 -5.39 2.26
CA LEU A 101 6.41 -6.18 3.31
C LEU A 101 6.66 -7.67 2.98
N PRO A 102 5.84 -8.35 2.16
CA PRO A 102 6.10 -9.75 1.78
C PRO A 102 7.21 -9.93 0.74
N VAL A 103 7.61 -8.86 0.04
CA VAL A 103 8.53 -8.94 -1.11
C VAL A 103 9.99 -8.96 -0.64
N LYS A 104 10.78 -9.86 -1.21
CA LYS A 104 12.22 -10.01 -0.92
C LYS A 104 13.06 -9.05 -1.76
N GLY A 105 14.28 -8.76 -1.30
CA GLY A 105 15.23 -7.90 -2.01
C GLY A 105 14.90 -6.40 -1.94
N ILE A 106 13.88 -6.02 -1.16
CA ILE A 106 13.45 -4.64 -0.99
C ILE A 106 13.36 -4.28 0.49
N LYS A 107 13.40 -2.98 0.78
CA LYS A 107 13.06 -2.45 2.10
C LYS A 107 12.12 -1.26 1.97
N LEU A 108 11.14 -1.22 2.87
CA LEU A 108 10.22 -0.10 3.01
C LEU A 108 11.00 1.14 3.44
N VAL A 109 10.89 2.22 2.67
CA VAL A 109 11.40 3.55 3.06
C VAL A 109 10.49 4.15 4.12
N GLY A 110 9.17 4.04 3.91
CA GLY A 110 8.16 4.49 4.85
C GLY A 110 6.82 4.74 4.16
N PRO A 111 5.78 5.09 4.94
CA PRO A 111 4.51 5.57 4.38
C PRO A 111 4.70 6.91 3.67
N LEU A 112 3.85 7.21 2.68
CA LEU A 112 3.71 8.58 2.20
C LEU A 112 3.30 9.51 3.36
N PRO A 113 3.76 10.77 3.38
CA PRO A 113 3.30 11.79 4.31
C PRO A 113 1.79 11.90 4.33
N GLU A 114 1.21 12.26 5.48
CA GLU A 114 -0.24 12.35 5.68
C GLU A 114 -0.96 13.14 4.56
N ALA A 115 -0.39 14.27 4.15
CA ALA A 115 -0.94 15.12 3.08
C ALA A 115 -1.01 14.44 1.70
N LEU A 116 -0.25 13.37 1.47
CA LEU A 116 -0.24 12.57 0.23
C LEU A 116 -0.85 11.18 0.43
N GLN A 117 -1.27 10.85 1.66
CA GLN A 117 -1.63 9.50 2.04
C GLN A 117 -3.06 9.15 1.61
N LYS A 118 -3.29 7.85 1.41
CA LYS A 118 -4.63 7.28 1.40
C LYS A 118 -4.63 6.04 2.26
N VAL A 119 -5.40 6.13 3.35
CA VAL A 119 -5.62 5.00 4.25
C VAL A 119 -6.85 4.23 3.77
N THR A 120 -6.63 2.99 3.34
CA THR A 120 -7.70 2.05 3.00
C THR A 120 -8.14 1.31 4.27
N VAL A 121 -9.42 1.43 4.62
CA VAL A 121 -10.01 0.70 5.76
C VAL A 121 -10.54 -0.66 5.26
N TYR A 122 -10.04 -1.75 5.81
CA TYR A 122 -10.50 -3.10 5.52
C TYR A 122 -11.56 -3.51 6.54
N VAL A 123 -12.74 -3.88 6.04
CA VAL A 123 -13.90 -4.25 6.85
C VAL A 123 -14.34 -5.67 6.48
N GLY A 124 -14.50 -6.51 7.49
CA GLY A 124 -15.16 -7.81 7.36
C GLY A 124 -16.64 -7.66 7.69
N ALA A 125 -17.52 -8.30 6.92
CA ALA A 125 -18.94 -8.36 7.19
C ALA A 125 -19.52 -9.69 6.70
N LEU A 126 -20.59 -10.14 7.35
CA LEU A 126 -21.33 -11.31 6.90
C LEU A 126 -22.18 -10.95 5.66
N THR A 127 -22.25 -11.86 4.70
CA THR A 127 -23.22 -11.74 3.60
C THR A 127 -24.63 -12.09 4.10
N PRO A 128 -25.70 -11.50 3.54
CA PRO A 128 -27.08 -11.83 3.92
C PRO A 128 -27.45 -13.30 3.70
N LYS A 129 -26.70 -14.01 2.85
CA LYS A 129 -26.92 -15.40 2.46
C LYS A 129 -25.91 -16.36 3.10
N ALA A 130 -25.30 -15.99 4.22
CA ALA A 130 -24.38 -16.86 4.94
C ALA A 130 -25.11 -18.17 5.32
N ARG A 131 -24.60 -19.32 4.86
CA ARG A 131 -25.17 -20.63 5.15
C ARG A 131 -25.10 -20.98 6.63
N ASP A 132 -24.05 -20.53 7.30
CA ASP A 132 -23.88 -20.61 8.74
C ASP A 132 -23.53 -19.22 9.31
N PRO A 133 -24.55 -18.41 9.64
CA PRO A 133 -24.34 -17.08 10.19
C PRO A 133 -23.67 -17.09 11.57
N GLU A 134 -23.78 -18.18 12.33
CA GLU A 134 -23.16 -18.26 13.65
C GLU A 134 -21.65 -18.43 13.53
N GLN A 135 -21.21 -19.42 12.75
CA GLN A 135 -19.78 -19.66 12.53
C GLN A 135 -19.12 -18.49 11.81
N ALA A 136 -19.81 -17.85 10.86
CA ALA A 136 -19.28 -16.66 10.22
C ALA A 136 -19.10 -15.49 11.21
N ARG A 137 -19.97 -15.33 12.20
CA ARG A 137 -19.79 -14.34 13.29
C ARG A 137 -18.61 -14.71 14.19
N ARG A 138 -18.45 -15.98 14.54
CA ARG A 138 -17.32 -16.47 15.34
C ARG A 138 -16.00 -16.24 14.63
N PHE A 139 -15.92 -16.52 13.33
CA PHE A 139 -14.74 -16.23 12.52
C PHE A 139 -14.45 -14.73 12.47
N LEU A 140 -15.47 -13.90 12.21
CA LEU A 140 -15.27 -12.45 12.19
C LEU A 140 -14.79 -11.91 13.55
N ALA A 141 -15.32 -12.43 14.67
CA ALA A 141 -14.85 -12.10 16.00
C ALA A 141 -13.40 -12.57 16.24
N HIS A 142 -13.04 -13.76 15.74
CA HIS A 142 -11.67 -14.27 15.82
C HIS A 142 -10.67 -13.36 15.10
N LEU A 143 -11.02 -12.80 13.94
CA LEU A 143 -10.15 -11.84 13.23
C LEU A 143 -9.94 -10.53 14.03
N GLN A 144 -10.73 -10.28 15.07
CA GLN A 144 -10.58 -9.10 15.93
C GLN A 144 -9.79 -9.37 17.22
N THR A 145 -9.37 -10.61 17.50
CA THR A 145 -8.62 -10.94 18.71
C THR A 145 -7.25 -10.27 18.72
N PRO A 146 -6.61 -10.08 19.89
CA PRO A 146 -5.27 -9.52 19.97
C PRO A 146 -4.24 -10.26 19.11
N GLU A 147 -4.31 -11.59 19.06
CA GLU A 147 -3.40 -12.42 18.26
C GLU A 147 -3.56 -12.15 16.76
N SER A 148 -4.81 -12.08 16.28
CA SER A 148 -5.12 -11.77 14.88
C SER A 148 -4.69 -10.35 14.51
N ARG A 149 -4.94 -9.37 15.39
CA ARG A 149 -4.48 -7.99 15.22
C ARG A 149 -2.96 -7.90 15.18
N GLN A 150 -2.26 -8.66 16.02
CA GLN A 150 -0.80 -8.72 15.99
C GLN A 150 -0.29 -9.34 14.68
N ALA A 151 -0.97 -10.37 14.17
CA ALA A 151 -0.65 -10.96 12.88
C ALA A 151 -0.82 -9.96 11.73
N PHE A 152 -1.90 -9.17 11.74
CA PHE A 152 -2.11 -8.09 10.77
C PHE A 152 -1.07 -6.98 10.89
N ALA A 153 -0.73 -6.56 12.11
CA ALA A 153 0.30 -5.54 12.34
C ALA A 153 1.67 -5.98 11.79
N LYS A 154 2.06 -7.25 11.98
CA LYS A 154 3.27 -7.83 11.38
C LYS A 154 3.27 -7.79 9.85
N ARG A 155 2.10 -7.65 9.22
CA ARG A 155 1.91 -7.54 7.77
C ARG A 155 1.65 -6.11 7.31
N GLY A 156 1.75 -5.11 8.18
CA GLY A 156 1.67 -3.70 7.80
C GLY A 156 0.29 -3.07 7.93
N TYR A 157 -0.68 -3.77 8.53
CA TYR A 157 -1.93 -3.14 8.94
C TYR A 157 -1.70 -2.23 10.15
N MET A 158 -2.20 -1.01 10.07
CA MET A 158 -2.29 -0.10 11.20
C MET A 158 -3.45 -0.52 12.10
N ALA A 159 -3.32 -0.26 13.40
CA ALA A 159 -4.44 -0.39 14.33
C ALA A 159 -5.57 0.56 13.92
N GLY A 160 -6.81 0.11 14.13
CA GLY A 160 -7.97 1.00 14.10
C GLY A 160 -7.93 1.99 15.28
N PRO A 161 -8.79 3.03 15.26
CA PRO A 161 -8.91 4.00 16.35
C PRO A 161 -9.28 3.34 17.68
#